data_AF-A0ABD2R7F9-F1
#
_entry.id   AF-A0ABD2R7F9-F1
#
_cell.length_a   1.000
_cell.length_b   1.000
_cell.length_c   1.000
_cell.angle_alpha   90.00
_cell.angle_beta   90.00
_cell.angle_gamma   90.00
#
_symmetry.space_group_name_H-M   'P 1'
#
loop_
_entity.id
_entity.type
_entity.pdbx_description
1 polymer ?
#
loop_
_entity_poly.entity_id
_entity_poly.type
_entity_poly.pdbx_seq_one_letter_code
_entity_poly.pdbx_strand_id
1 'polypeptide(L)'
;MCLQLLETIRLEIGGGGSDILEARAKALKGLVELVHGNVESAQSFFEGAQGDKGCFGNVALSFGEFLHCKQNFQMARVLYQRAMQDVSERKDFTDSQSVSACNMNLEETLLGATCALGQLEAHLGNFDDAEEILTAALKKAEECFGNYHPKLGIILTCIALMYRHKAAMEQSSSLLIQEGLYRRAIEVLKAPPLEVEGVGATQSRRDILALARGRYAETLIVQQNRKTEGEKMKQWAETAWTNRRLSLAEALES
;
A
#
# COMPACT_ATOMS: atom_id res chain seq x y z
N MET A 1 0.22 28.67 25.68
CA MET A 1 -0.67 29.17 24.60
C MET A 1 -1.08 28.07 23.62
N CYS A 2 -0.18 27.34 22.95
CA CYS A 2 -0.59 26.24 22.03
C CYS A 2 -1.25 25.03 22.71
N LEU A 3 -0.84 24.66 23.93
CA LEU A 3 -1.46 23.57 24.70
C LEU A 3 -2.87 23.93 25.21
N GLN A 4 -3.04 25.17 25.67
CA GLN A 4 -4.36 25.71 26.03
C GLN A 4 -5.27 25.80 24.81
N LEU A 5 -4.76 26.23 23.65
CA LEU A 5 -5.53 26.20 22.38
C LEU A 5 -5.96 24.78 21.99
N LEU A 6 -5.13 23.76 22.20
CA LEU A 6 -5.48 22.35 21.97
C LEU A 6 -6.56 21.85 22.95
N GLU A 7 -6.50 22.28 24.21
CA GLU A 7 -7.54 21.99 25.21
C GLU A 7 -8.85 22.72 24.91
N THR A 8 -8.80 23.97 24.43
CA THR A 8 -9.98 24.73 24.00
C THR A 8 -10.60 24.13 22.73
N ILE A 9 -9.78 23.68 21.77
CA ILE A 9 -10.24 22.97 20.57
C ILE A 9 -10.91 21.63 20.96
N ARG A 10 -10.39 20.92 21.96
CA ARG A 10 -11.04 19.71 22.52
C ARG A 10 -12.38 20.00 23.18
N LEU A 11 -12.57 21.20 23.73
CA LEU A 11 -13.82 21.64 24.37
C LEU A 11 -14.83 22.21 23.36
N GLU A 12 -14.36 22.81 22.26
CA GLU A 12 -15.20 23.40 21.19
C GLU A 12 -15.66 22.37 20.16
N ILE A 13 -14.83 21.36 19.88
CA ILE A 13 -15.22 20.20 19.08
C ILE A 13 -16.03 19.29 20.01
N GLY A 14 -17.37 19.38 19.96
CA GLY A 14 -18.25 18.48 20.71
C GLY A 14 -17.84 17.00 20.59
N GLY A 15 -18.20 16.17 21.59
CA GLY A 15 -17.63 14.83 21.83
C GLY A 15 -17.30 13.97 20.60
N GLY A 16 -18.13 13.97 19.57
CA GLY A 16 -17.91 13.18 18.35
C GLY A 16 -16.69 13.55 17.49
N GLY A 17 -16.19 14.79 17.53
CA GLY A 17 -15.00 15.16 16.75
C GLY A 17 -13.67 14.85 17.45
N SER A 18 -13.69 14.73 18.79
CA SER A 18 -12.55 14.20 19.56
C SER A 18 -12.34 12.70 19.26
N ASP A 19 -13.43 11.94 19.13
CA ASP A 19 -13.39 10.50 18.85
C ASP A 19 -12.76 10.18 17.48
N ILE A 20 -13.06 10.99 16.45
CA ILE A 20 -12.51 10.82 15.10
C ILE A 20 -10.98 11.05 15.07
N LEU A 21 -10.50 12.09 15.77
CA LEU A 21 -9.07 12.37 15.86
C LEU A 21 -8.32 11.29 16.63
N GLU A 22 -8.94 10.75 17.68
CA GLU A 22 -8.39 9.64 18.44
C GLU A 22 -8.28 8.35 17.60
N ALA A 23 -9.34 8.00 16.86
CA ALA A 23 -9.33 6.85 15.95
C ALA A 23 -8.22 6.94 14.89
N ARG A 24 -7.99 8.14 14.34
CA ARG A 24 -6.87 8.40 13.41
C ARG A 24 -5.51 8.21 14.06
N ALA A 25 -5.30 8.77 15.24
CA ALA A 25 -4.04 8.65 15.95
C ALA A 25 -3.74 7.19 16.32
N LYS A 26 -4.76 6.43 16.71
CA LYS A 26 -4.67 4.99 16.95
C LYS A 26 -4.32 4.23 15.67
N ALA A 27 -5.02 4.47 14.56
CA ALA A 27 -4.72 3.82 13.28
C ALA A 27 -3.28 4.07 12.80
N LEU A 28 -2.78 5.31 12.91
CA LEU A 28 -1.39 5.63 12.58
C LEU A 28 -0.39 4.90 13.48
N LYS A 29 -0.64 4.85 14.80
CA LYS A 29 0.22 4.09 15.72
C LYS A 29 0.20 2.60 15.40
N GLY A 30 -0.98 2.04 15.09
CA GLY A 30 -1.13 0.64 14.67
C GLY A 30 -0.33 0.33 13.40
N LEU A 31 -0.37 1.22 12.40
CA LEU A 31 0.45 1.07 11.20
C LEU A 31 1.95 1.16 11.49
N VAL A 32 2.36 2.08 12.37
CA VAL A 32 3.77 2.19 12.76
C VAL A 32 4.24 0.89 13.42
N GLU A 33 3.47 0.32 14.34
CA GLU A 33 3.79 -0.98 14.93
C GLU A 33 3.83 -2.09 13.87
N LEU A 34 2.89 -2.08 12.92
CA LEU A 34 2.86 -3.05 11.82
C LEU A 34 4.11 -2.96 10.94
N VAL A 35 4.60 -1.76 10.63
CA VAL A 35 5.85 -1.54 9.88
C VAL A 35 7.07 -2.03 10.66
N HIS A 36 7.05 -1.90 11.98
CA HIS A 36 8.11 -2.45 12.85
C HIS A 36 8.04 -3.98 13.02
N GLY A 37 6.97 -4.62 12.51
CA GLY A 37 6.74 -6.06 12.65
C GLY A 37 6.07 -6.46 13.98
N ASN A 38 5.67 -5.49 14.80
CA ASN A 38 5.03 -5.71 16.09
C ASN A 38 3.52 -5.94 15.91
N VAL A 39 3.16 -7.07 15.30
CA VAL A 39 1.76 -7.36 14.93
C VAL A 39 0.83 -7.41 16.15
N GLU A 40 1.29 -7.95 17.29
CA GLU A 40 0.51 -7.99 18.53
C GLU A 40 0.30 -6.59 19.12
N SER A 41 1.33 -5.74 19.13
CA SER A 41 1.20 -4.34 19.56
C SER A 41 0.24 -3.57 18.64
N ALA A 42 0.32 -3.80 17.33
CA ALA A 42 -0.58 -3.18 16.35
C ALA A 42 -2.06 -3.52 16.63
N GLN A 43 -2.35 -4.75 17.05
CA GLN A 43 -3.72 -5.18 17.37
C GLN A 43 -4.38 -4.29 18.43
N SER A 44 -3.65 -3.95 19.50
CA SER A 44 -4.17 -3.11 20.59
C SER A 44 -4.63 -1.72 20.12
N PHE A 45 -4.07 -1.22 19.01
CA PHE A 45 -4.46 0.06 18.41
C PHE A 45 -5.67 -0.05 17.48
N PHE A 46 -5.99 -1.25 17.00
CA PHE A 46 -7.15 -1.50 16.13
C PHE A 46 -8.35 -2.10 16.90
N GLU A 47 -8.15 -2.54 18.14
CA GLU A 47 -9.23 -2.95 19.04
C GLU A 47 -10.23 -1.80 19.29
N GLY A 48 -11.52 -2.11 19.22
CA GLY A 48 -12.61 -1.12 19.36
C GLY A 48 -12.95 -0.35 18.07
N ALA A 49 -12.06 -0.29 17.08
CA ALA A 49 -12.27 0.47 15.85
C ALA A 49 -13.45 -0.05 14.99
N GLN A 50 -13.90 -1.30 15.19
CA GLN A 50 -15.01 -1.89 14.43
C GLN A 50 -16.37 -1.22 14.72
N GLY A 51 -16.56 -0.68 15.92
CA GLY A 51 -17.82 -0.08 16.38
C GLY A 51 -17.84 1.45 16.38
N ASP A 52 -16.71 2.10 16.11
CA ASP A 52 -16.57 3.56 16.26
C ASP A 52 -17.16 4.34 15.09
N LYS A 53 -17.80 5.47 15.40
CA LYS A 53 -18.28 6.50 14.44
C LYS A 53 -17.15 7.17 13.61
N GLY A 54 -15.95 6.61 13.61
CA GLY A 54 -14.72 7.16 13.01
C GLY A 54 -13.96 6.21 12.07
N CYS A 55 -14.41 4.96 11.87
CA CYS A 55 -13.72 3.97 11.05
C CYS A 55 -13.99 4.15 9.54
N PHE A 56 -13.53 5.26 8.99
CA PHE A 56 -13.68 5.62 7.58
C PHE A 56 -12.37 6.09 6.94
N GLY A 57 -12.31 6.13 5.61
CA GLY A 57 -11.15 6.59 4.85
C GLY A 57 -9.85 5.90 5.27
N ASN A 58 -8.82 6.67 5.62
CA ASN A 58 -7.52 6.13 6.03
C ASN A 58 -7.59 5.21 7.26
N VAL A 59 -8.50 5.44 8.21
CA VAL A 59 -8.64 4.57 9.39
C VAL A 59 -9.08 3.17 8.95
N ALA A 60 -10.09 3.11 8.08
CA ALA A 60 -10.58 1.85 7.53
C ALA A 60 -9.52 1.17 6.66
N LEU A 61 -8.78 1.92 5.84
CA LEU A 61 -7.66 1.39 5.04
C LEU A 61 -6.59 0.75 5.92
N SER A 62 -6.10 1.48 6.93
CA SER A 62 -5.06 1.00 7.86
C SER A 62 -5.49 -0.26 8.61
N PHE A 63 -6.74 -0.30 9.06
CA PHE A 63 -7.26 -1.46 9.75
C PHE A 63 -7.46 -2.65 8.79
N GLY A 64 -7.89 -2.38 7.55
CA GLY A 64 -7.94 -3.37 6.48
C GLY A 64 -6.58 -3.99 6.22
N GLU A 65 -5.52 -3.19 6.12
CA GLU A 65 -4.13 -3.67 5.97
C GLU A 65 -3.68 -4.55 7.14
N PHE A 66 -4.01 -4.19 8.37
CA PHE A 66 -3.74 -5.02 9.54
C PHE A 66 -4.47 -6.38 9.47
N LEU A 67 -5.75 -6.39 9.10
CA LEU A 67 -6.52 -7.63 8.98
C LEU A 67 -6.07 -8.50 7.80
N HIS A 68 -5.69 -7.87 6.69
CA HIS A 68 -5.07 -8.52 5.55
C HIS A 68 -3.77 -9.22 6.00
N CYS A 69 -2.95 -8.53 6.79
CA CYS A 69 -1.73 -9.10 7.39
C CYS A 69 -1.99 -10.29 8.33
N LYS A 70 -3.14 -10.31 9.02
CA LYS A 70 -3.60 -11.43 9.85
C LYS A 70 -4.36 -12.51 9.04
N GLN A 71 -4.39 -12.40 7.71
CA GLN A 71 -5.14 -13.29 6.79
C GLN A 71 -6.66 -13.31 7.02
N ASN A 72 -7.21 -12.30 7.72
CA ASN A 72 -8.64 -12.12 7.85
C ASN A 72 -9.19 -11.35 6.63
N PHE A 73 -9.14 -12.00 5.47
CA PHE A 73 -9.50 -11.39 4.18
C PHE A 73 -10.96 -10.94 4.12
N GLN A 74 -11.88 -11.67 4.78
CA GLN A 74 -13.30 -11.32 4.79
C GLN A 74 -13.52 -9.92 5.40
N MET A 75 -12.95 -9.69 6.59
CA MET A 75 -13.10 -8.39 7.26
C MET A 75 -12.24 -7.30 6.61
N ALA A 76 -11.05 -7.65 6.09
CA ALA A 76 -10.23 -6.70 5.33
C ALA A 76 -10.96 -6.16 4.09
N ARG A 77 -11.67 -7.03 3.36
CA ARG A 77 -12.49 -6.63 2.20
C ARG A 77 -13.55 -5.60 2.60
N VAL A 78 -14.30 -5.85 3.68
CA VAL A 78 -15.31 -4.93 4.20
C VAL A 78 -14.71 -3.56 4.53
N LEU A 79 -13.53 -3.55 5.15
CA LEU A 79 -12.84 -2.31 5.51
C LEU A 79 -12.31 -1.54 4.30
N TYR A 80 -11.77 -2.23 3.28
CA TYR A 80 -11.36 -1.57 2.04
C TYR A 80 -12.56 -0.96 1.29
N GLN A 81 -13.67 -1.70 1.19
CA GLN A 81 -14.91 -1.17 0.60
C GLN A 81 -15.45 0.03 1.37
N ARG A 82 -15.42 -0.02 2.72
CA ARG A 82 -15.79 1.12 3.57
C ARG A 82 -14.88 2.32 3.31
N ALA A 83 -13.57 2.12 3.24
CA ALA A 83 -12.60 3.17 2.95
C ALA A 83 -12.87 3.86 1.60
N MET A 84 -13.44 3.15 0.62
CA MET A 84 -13.83 3.68 -0.69
C MET A 84 -15.18 4.40 -0.67
N GLN A 85 -16.18 3.88 0.05
CA GLN A 85 -17.55 4.41 0.04
C GLN A 85 -17.64 5.82 0.64
N ASP A 86 -16.92 6.08 1.73
CA ASP A 86 -16.88 7.39 2.39
C ASP A 86 -16.31 8.52 1.50
N VAL A 87 -15.56 8.16 0.45
CA VAL A 87 -15.01 9.11 -0.54
C VAL A 87 -16.08 9.61 -1.50
N SER A 88 -17.06 8.76 -1.83
CA SER A 88 -18.11 9.07 -2.79
C SER A 88 -19.22 9.95 -2.19
N GLU A 89 -19.54 9.75 -0.91
CA GLU A 89 -20.70 10.35 -0.23
C GLU A 89 -20.44 11.76 0.36
N ARG A 90 -19.17 12.19 0.51
CA ARG A 90 -18.81 13.48 1.13
C ARG A 90 -18.54 14.63 0.15
N LYS A 91 -19.24 14.68 -0.99
CA LYS A 91 -19.19 15.84 -1.90
C LYS A 91 -19.96 17.06 -1.39
N ASP A 92 -20.81 16.90 -0.37
CA ASP A 92 -21.59 17.99 0.22
C ASP A 92 -20.88 18.59 1.42
N PHE A 93 -20.17 19.72 1.19
CA PHE A 93 -19.39 20.47 2.17
C PHE A 93 -20.23 21.32 3.15
N THR A 94 -21.52 21.03 3.31
CA THR A 94 -22.42 21.88 4.12
C THR A 94 -22.37 21.60 5.61
N ASP A 95 -21.79 20.49 6.04
CA ASP A 95 -21.71 20.16 7.46
C ASP A 95 -20.41 20.67 8.06
N SER A 96 -20.48 21.66 8.96
CA SER A 96 -19.31 22.29 9.59
C SER A 96 -18.48 21.30 10.44
N GLN A 97 -18.99 20.11 10.71
CA GLN A 97 -18.25 19.00 11.34
C GLN A 97 -17.29 18.29 10.37
N SER A 98 -17.43 18.52 9.06
CA SER A 98 -16.56 17.98 8.00
C SER A 98 -15.32 18.84 7.73
N VAL A 99 -15.20 20.04 8.32
CA VAL A 99 -14.02 20.93 8.15
C VAL A 99 -12.76 20.38 8.84
N SER A 100 -12.88 19.33 9.68
CA SER A 100 -11.75 18.49 10.14
C SER A 100 -11.23 17.51 9.05
N ALA A 101 -11.65 17.72 7.79
CA ALA A 101 -11.13 17.10 6.57
C ALA A 101 -9.75 17.63 6.14
N CYS A 102 -9.16 18.62 6.83
CA CYS A 102 -7.80 19.07 6.57
C CYS A 102 -6.76 18.03 7.04
N ASN A 103 -6.56 16.96 6.26
CA ASN A 103 -5.31 16.18 6.10
C ASN A 103 -5.50 14.84 5.35
N MET A 104 -6.71 14.49 4.88
CA MET A 104 -6.88 13.30 4.03
C MET A 104 -6.70 13.71 2.57
N ASN A 105 -5.64 13.23 1.91
CA ASN A 105 -5.62 13.25 0.46
C ASN A 105 -6.59 12.16 -0.02
N LEU A 106 -7.83 12.57 -0.26
CA LEU A 106 -8.97 11.69 -0.52
C LEU A 106 -8.72 10.73 -1.68
N GLU A 107 -8.17 11.27 -2.76
CA GLU A 107 -7.77 10.53 -3.96
C GLU A 107 -6.67 9.50 -3.64
N GLU A 108 -5.75 9.81 -2.72
CA GLU A 108 -4.74 8.85 -2.31
C GLU A 108 -5.29 7.71 -1.47
N THR A 109 -6.27 8.01 -0.62
CA THR A 109 -6.92 7.01 0.24
C THR A 109 -7.72 6.05 -0.62
N LEU A 110 -8.51 6.60 -1.55
CA LEU A 110 -9.27 5.82 -2.53
C LEU A 110 -8.32 4.94 -3.34
N LEU A 111 -7.24 5.51 -3.88
CA LEU A 111 -6.28 4.76 -4.67
C LEU A 111 -5.60 3.64 -3.87
N GLY A 112 -5.21 3.92 -2.62
CA GLY A 112 -4.65 2.93 -1.71
C GLY A 112 -5.62 1.78 -1.42
N ALA A 113 -6.88 2.10 -1.11
CA ALA A 113 -7.92 1.11 -0.83
C ALA A 113 -8.26 0.26 -2.05
N THR A 114 -8.38 0.85 -3.25
CA THR A 114 -8.60 0.10 -4.49
C THR A 114 -7.43 -0.83 -4.78
N CYS A 115 -6.19 -0.36 -4.61
CA CYS A 115 -4.99 -1.19 -4.79
C CYS A 115 -4.97 -2.37 -3.81
N ALA A 116 -5.24 -2.11 -2.52
CA ALA A 116 -5.26 -3.12 -1.48
C ALA A 116 -6.39 -4.16 -1.68
N LEU A 117 -7.55 -3.73 -2.17
CA LEU A 117 -8.65 -4.63 -2.56
C LEU A 117 -8.23 -5.53 -3.73
N GLY A 118 -7.58 -4.98 -4.76
CA GLY A 118 -7.07 -5.78 -5.89
C GLY A 118 -6.03 -6.82 -5.47
N GLN A 119 -5.12 -6.48 -4.55
CA GLN A 119 -4.21 -7.45 -3.95
C GLN A 119 -4.94 -8.54 -3.16
N LEU A 120 -5.99 -8.16 -2.42
CA LEU A 120 -6.80 -9.10 -1.65
C LEU A 120 -7.53 -10.10 -2.57
N GLU A 121 -8.11 -9.65 -3.67
CA GLU A 121 -8.72 -10.54 -4.67
C GLU A 121 -7.68 -11.50 -5.28
N ALA A 122 -6.46 -11.01 -5.55
CA ALA A 122 -5.38 -11.86 -6.04
C ALA A 122 -5.00 -12.95 -5.02
N HIS A 123 -4.95 -12.64 -3.72
CA HIS A 123 -4.71 -13.62 -2.67
C HIS A 123 -5.85 -14.62 -2.49
N LEU A 124 -7.09 -14.23 -2.78
CA LEU A 124 -8.24 -15.13 -2.82
C LEU A 124 -8.30 -16.00 -4.08
N GLY A 125 -7.44 -15.74 -5.07
CA GLY A 125 -7.43 -16.44 -6.37
C GLY A 125 -8.44 -15.89 -7.39
N ASN A 126 -9.10 -14.77 -7.07
CA ASN A 126 -10.03 -14.08 -7.97
C ASN A 126 -9.24 -13.19 -8.94
N PHE A 127 -8.47 -13.81 -9.85
CA PHE A 127 -7.50 -13.09 -10.66
C PHE A 127 -8.11 -12.11 -11.67
N ASP A 128 -9.28 -12.43 -12.23
CA ASP A 128 -9.94 -11.56 -13.20
C ASP A 128 -10.44 -10.26 -12.52
N ASP A 129 -11.05 -10.39 -11.33
CA ASP A 129 -11.44 -9.23 -10.50
C ASP A 129 -10.21 -8.42 -10.08
N ALA A 130 -9.14 -9.09 -9.66
CA ALA A 130 -7.88 -8.44 -9.27
C ALA A 130 -7.27 -7.62 -10.42
N GLU A 131 -7.27 -8.18 -11.64
CA GLU A 131 -6.77 -7.53 -12.85
C GLU A 131 -7.59 -6.28 -13.19
N GLU A 132 -8.92 -6.37 -13.15
CA GLU A 132 -9.81 -5.23 -13.39
C GLU A 132 -9.58 -4.11 -12.36
N ILE A 133 -9.59 -4.47 -11.07
CA ILE A 133 -9.45 -3.51 -9.95
C ILE A 133 -8.09 -2.82 -9.99
N LEU A 134 -6.99 -3.57 -10.15
CA LEU A 134 -5.64 -2.99 -10.18
C LEU A 134 -5.40 -2.16 -11.44
N THR A 135 -5.96 -2.54 -12.59
CA THR A 135 -5.87 -1.76 -13.83
C THR A 135 -6.65 -0.45 -13.71
N ALA A 136 -7.83 -0.48 -13.09
CA ALA A 136 -8.60 0.73 -12.79
C ALA A 136 -7.83 1.65 -11.83
N ALA A 137 -7.19 1.09 -10.79
CA ALA A 137 -6.32 1.85 -9.89
C ALA A 137 -5.15 2.50 -10.63
N LEU A 138 -4.47 1.77 -11.52
CA LEU A 138 -3.36 2.31 -12.30
C LEU A 138 -3.80 3.50 -13.17
N LYS A 139 -4.89 3.33 -13.93
CA LYS A 139 -5.44 4.39 -14.79
C LYS A 139 -5.82 5.64 -13.99
N LYS A 140 -6.50 5.46 -12.86
CA LYS A 140 -6.86 6.57 -11.97
C LYS A 140 -5.62 7.25 -11.40
N ALA A 141 -4.58 6.49 -11.06
CA ALA A 141 -3.32 7.06 -10.58
C ALA A 141 -2.61 7.90 -11.67
N GLU A 142 -2.61 7.44 -12.92
CA GLU A 142 -2.08 8.18 -14.06
C GLU A 142 -2.84 9.50 -14.28
N GLU A 143 -4.17 9.47 -14.23
CA GLU A 143 -5.02 10.65 -14.38
C GLU A 143 -4.81 11.68 -13.26
N CYS A 144 -4.70 11.22 -12.01
CA CYS A 144 -4.63 12.10 -10.84
C CYS A 144 -3.23 12.64 -10.55
N PHE A 145 -2.18 11.84 -10.79
CA PHE A 145 -0.82 12.16 -10.35
C PHE A 145 0.20 12.25 -11.49
N GLY A 146 -0.19 11.84 -12.70
CA GLY A 146 0.68 11.81 -13.87
C GLY A 146 1.58 10.56 -13.95
N ASN A 147 2.18 10.39 -15.13
CA ASN A 147 2.83 9.14 -15.56
C ASN A 147 4.13 8.77 -14.82
N TYR A 148 4.67 9.64 -13.98
CA TYR A 148 5.92 9.42 -13.24
C TYR A 148 5.72 9.52 -11.72
N HIS A 149 4.48 9.48 -11.25
CA HIS A 149 4.23 9.51 -9.82
C HIS A 149 4.59 8.15 -9.19
N PRO A 150 5.32 8.13 -8.06
CA PRO A 150 5.78 6.89 -7.43
C PRO A 150 4.69 5.88 -7.05
N LYS A 151 3.45 6.35 -6.84
CA LYS A 151 2.30 5.47 -6.59
C LYS A 151 2.00 4.54 -7.78
N LEU A 152 2.24 4.98 -9.02
CA LEU A 152 2.13 4.09 -10.19
C LEU A 152 3.15 2.95 -10.06
N GLY A 153 4.36 3.24 -9.60
CA GLY A 153 5.37 2.21 -9.36
C GLY A 153 4.94 1.15 -8.34
N ILE A 154 4.23 1.56 -7.28
CA ILE A 154 3.63 0.64 -6.31
C ILE A 154 2.58 -0.23 -7.00
N ILE A 155 1.61 0.37 -7.71
CA ILE A 155 0.50 -0.35 -8.37
C ILE A 155 1.02 -1.30 -9.45
N LEU A 156 1.97 -0.86 -10.28
CA LEU A 156 2.61 -1.69 -11.30
C LEU A 156 3.29 -2.92 -10.68
N THR A 157 3.96 -2.75 -9.53
CA THR A 157 4.54 -3.86 -8.78
C THR A 157 3.44 -4.82 -8.30
N CYS A 158 2.30 -4.31 -7.85
CA CYS A 158 1.17 -5.13 -7.43
C CYS A 158 0.55 -5.93 -8.58
N ILE A 159 0.38 -5.31 -9.75
CA ILE A 159 -0.10 -6.00 -10.96
C ILE A 159 0.87 -7.11 -11.38
N ALA A 160 2.18 -6.83 -11.35
CA ALA A 160 3.20 -7.83 -11.69
C ALA A 160 3.19 -9.03 -10.72
N LEU A 161 3.02 -8.77 -9.42
CA LEU A 161 2.86 -9.82 -8.41
C LEU A 161 1.58 -10.63 -8.63
N MET A 162 0.46 -9.98 -8.97
CA MET A 162 -0.80 -10.65 -9.30
C MET A 162 -0.61 -11.62 -10.48
N TYR A 163 -0.02 -11.18 -11.59
CA TYR A 163 0.23 -12.07 -12.74
C TYR A 163 1.20 -13.21 -12.43
N ARG A 164 2.16 -13.01 -11.51
CA ARG A 164 3.02 -14.09 -11.01
C ARG A 164 2.20 -15.11 -10.23
N HIS A 165 1.34 -14.65 -9.33
CA HIS A 165 0.47 -15.52 -8.53
C HIS A 165 -0.51 -16.30 -9.43
N LYS A 166 -1.14 -15.63 -10.40
CA LYS A 166 -1.99 -16.24 -11.43
C LYS A 166 -1.24 -17.34 -12.19
N ALA A 167 -0.05 -17.03 -12.70
CA ALA A 167 0.75 -17.99 -13.44
C ALA A 167 1.18 -19.20 -12.60
N ALA A 168 1.50 -19.01 -11.32
CA ALA A 168 1.83 -20.11 -10.41
C ALA A 168 0.62 -21.02 -10.14
N MET A 169 -0.56 -20.43 -9.91
CA MET A 169 -1.80 -21.18 -9.61
C MET A 169 -2.37 -21.89 -10.84
N GLU A 170 -2.31 -21.25 -12.01
CA GLU A 170 -2.81 -21.78 -13.28
C GLU A 170 -1.77 -22.63 -14.04
N GLN A 171 -0.55 -22.76 -13.52
CA GLN A 171 0.58 -23.41 -14.20
C GLN A 171 0.84 -22.82 -15.60
N SER A 172 0.69 -21.50 -15.73
CA SER A 172 0.86 -20.76 -16.98
C SER A 172 2.13 -19.90 -16.95
N SER A 173 2.39 -19.13 -18.01
CA SER A 173 3.52 -18.22 -18.08
C SER A 173 3.05 -16.78 -18.21
N SER A 174 3.57 -15.90 -17.36
CA SER A 174 3.35 -14.46 -17.42
C SER A 174 4.68 -13.67 -17.46
N LEU A 175 5.77 -14.33 -17.84
CA LEU A 175 7.13 -13.78 -17.74
C LEU A 175 7.30 -12.44 -18.45
N LEU A 176 6.84 -12.32 -19.70
CA LEU A 176 6.96 -11.08 -20.48
C LEU A 176 6.13 -9.93 -19.91
N ILE A 177 4.95 -10.24 -19.37
CA ILE A 177 4.06 -9.26 -18.73
C ILE A 177 4.71 -8.75 -17.45
N GLN A 178 5.18 -9.66 -16.59
CA GLN A 178 5.92 -9.33 -15.38
C GLN A 178 7.14 -8.48 -15.68
N GLU A 179 7.95 -8.86 -16.66
CA GLU A 179 9.15 -8.14 -17.05
C GLU A 179 8.85 -6.69 -17.46
N GLY A 180 7.84 -6.48 -18.31
CA GLY A 180 7.42 -5.15 -18.74
C GLY A 180 6.91 -4.28 -17.57
N LEU A 181 6.10 -4.87 -16.68
CA LEU A 181 5.56 -4.17 -15.52
C LEU A 181 6.66 -3.79 -14.52
N TYR A 182 7.59 -4.69 -14.19
CA TYR A 182 8.69 -4.37 -13.28
C TYR A 182 9.64 -3.34 -13.88
N ARG A 183 9.95 -3.43 -15.18
CA ARG A 183 10.76 -2.42 -15.86
C ARG A 183 10.13 -1.03 -15.73
N ARG A 184 8.82 -0.92 -15.98
CA ARG A 184 8.08 0.34 -15.84
C ARG A 184 8.02 0.81 -14.38
N ALA A 185 7.80 -0.11 -13.43
CA ALA A 185 7.76 0.22 -12.01
C ALA A 185 9.09 0.82 -11.54
N ILE A 186 10.22 0.21 -11.90
CA ILE A 186 11.58 0.65 -11.55
C ILE A 186 11.88 2.03 -12.17
N GLU A 187 11.45 2.27 -13.41
CA GLU A 187 11.58 3.56 -14.09
C GLU A 187 10.82 4.66 -13.34
N VAL A 188 9.55 4.43 -13.04
CA VAL A 188 8.68 5.39 -12.34
C VAL A 188 9.15 5.64 -10.89
N LEU A 189 9.68 4.60 -10.23
CA LEU A 189 10.28 4.71 -8.89
C LEU A 189 11.64 5.42 -8.92
N LYS A 190 12.17 5.78 -10.10
CA LYS A 190 13.46 6.47 -10.30
C LYS A 190 14.61 5.72 -9.64
N ALA A 191 14.71 4.44 -9.94
CA ALA A 191 15.70 3.58 -9.33
C ALA A 191 17.14 4.04 -9.64
N PRO A 192 18.04 4.11 -8.65
CA PRO A 192 19.40 4.57 -8.87
C PRO A 192 20.20 3.55 -9.71
N PRO A 193 21.22 3.97 -10.47
CA PRO A 193 22.09 3.05 -11.19
C PRO A 193 22.66 1.96 -10.26
N LEU A 194 22.85 0.75 -10.77
CA LEU A 194 23.31 -0.40 -9.97
C LEU A 194 24.71 -0.19 -9.37
N GLU A 195 25.51 0.69 -9.97
CA GLU A 195 26.88 1.01 -9.56
C GLU A 195 26.96 2.03 -8.42
N VAL A 196 25.86 2.72 -8.11
CA VAL A 196 25.82 3.71 -7.03
C VAL A 196 25.35 3.01 -5.75
N GLU A 197 26.30 2.64 -4.90
CA GLU A 197 26.02 2.22 -3.53
C GLU A 197 25.38 3.38 -2.75
N GLY A 198 24.10 3.25 -2.42
CA GLY A 198 23.54 3.81 -1.19
C GLY A 198 22.95 5.22 -1.17
N VAL A 199 22.99 6.06 -2.22
CA VAL A 199 22.64 7.50 -2.05
C VAL A 199 21.45 8.01 -2.91
N GLY A 200 20.87 7.22 -3.81
CA GLY A 200 19.92 7.76 -4.80
C GLY A 200 18.41 7.61 -4.54
N ALA A 201 17.98 6.63 -3.75
CA ALA A 201 16.55 6.42 -3.49
C ALA A 201 16.12 7.21 -2.25
N THR A 202 15.03 7.98 -2.35
CA THR A 202 14.39 8.55 -1.16
C THR A 202 14.08 7.41 -0.20
N GLN A 203 14.56 7.48 1.05
CA GLN A 203 14.43 6.40 2.06
C GLN A 203 12.99 5.84 2.14
N SER A 204 11.99 6.66 1.85
CA SER A 204 10.57 6.32 1.85
C SER A 204 10.12 5.31 0.77
N ARG A 205 10.93 5.02 -0.26
CA ARG A 205 10.55 4.09 -1.36
C ARG A 205 11.55 2.96 -1.56
N ARG A 206 12.52 2.84 -0.65
CA ARG A 206 13.61 1.89 -0.77
C ARG A 206 13.12 0.44 -0.74
N ASP A 207 12.20 0.11 0.17
CA ASP A 207 11.67 -1.26 0.31
C ASP A 207 10.85 -1.70 -0.91
N ILE A 208 9.94 -0.85 -1.42
CA ILE A 208 9.17 -1.18 -2.64
C ILE A 208 10.08 -1.30 -3.86
N LEU A 209 11.12 -0.46 -3.96
CA LEU A 209 12.07 -0.54 -5.06
C LEU A 209 12.94 -1.79 -4.97
N ALA A 210 13.37 -2.18 -3.77
CA ALA A 210 14.06 -3.43 -3.52
C ALA A 210 13.18 -4.63 -3.89
N LEU A 211 11.89 -4.61 -3.53
CA LEU A 211 10.93 -5.64 -3.93
C LEU A 211 10.81 -5.73 -5.46
N ALA A 212 10.54 -4.59 -6.13
CA ALA A 212 10.40 -4.55 -7.59
C ALA A 212 11.67 -5.01 -8.32
N ARG A 213 12.86 -4.62 -7.83
CA ARG A 213 14.15 -5.07 -8.39
C ARG A 213 14.45 -6.54 -8.11
N GLY A 214 14.15 -7.04 -6.91
CA GLY A 214 14.30 -8.45 -6.57
C GLY A 214 13.42 -9.33 -7.46
N ARG A 215 12.18 -8.93 -7.67
CA ARG A 215 11.27 -9.60 -8.60
C ARG A 215 11.71 -9.51 -10.05
N TYR A 216 12.14 -8.34 -10.49
CA TYR A 216 12.67 -8.17 -11.84
C TYR A 216 13.88 -9.08 -12.05
N ALA A 217 14.79 -9.16 -11.06
CA ALA A 217 15.92 -10.06 -11.10
C ALA A 217 15.52 -11.52 -11.30
N GLU A 218 14.49 -12.02 -10.60
CA GLU A 218 13.96 -13.38 -10.82
C GLU A 218 13.53 -13.59 -12.28
N THR A 219 12.84 -12.61 -12.88
CA THR A 219 12.42 -12.67 -14.29
C THR A 219 13.60 -12.66 -15.27
N LEU A 220 14.73 -12.07 -14.90
CA LEU A 220 15.94 -12.02 -15.73
C LEU A 220 16.84 -13.24 -15.56
N ILE A 221 16.96 -13.77 -14.35
CA ILE A 221 17.83 -14.92 -14.02
C ILE A 221 17.43 -16.17 -14.80
N VAL A 222 16.13 -16.36 -15.04
CA VAL A 222 15.63 -17.48 -15.86
C VAL A 222 16.00 -17.34 -17.35
N GLN A 223 16.41 -16.15 -17.80
CA GLN A 223 16.85 -15.88 -19.18
C GLN A 223 18.37 -16.00 -19.28
N GLN A 224 18.88 -16.99 -20.02
CA GLN A 224 20.32 -17.27 -20.10
C GLN A 224 21.17 -16.05 -20.47
N ASN A 225 20.70 -15.22 -21.40
CA ASN A 225 21.44 -14.05 -21.88
C ASN A 225 21.46 -12.86 -20.89
N ARG A 226 20.61 -12.89 -19.86
CA ARG A 226 20.41 -11.78 -18.90
C ARG A 226 20.63 -12.17 -17.45
N LYS A 227 21.13 -13.39 -17.22
CA LYS A 227 21.39 -13.90 -15.88
C LYS A 227 22.30 -13.00 -15.06
N THR A 228 23.39 -12.50 -15.66
CA THR A 228 24.36 -11.61 -14.99
C THR A 228 23.75 -10.26 -14.61
N GLU A 229 22.85 -9.71 -15.44
CA GLU A 229 22.07 -8.50 -15.13
C GLU A 229 21.14 -8.75 -13.94
N GLY A 230 20.42 -9.87 -13.96
CA GLY A 230 19.53 -10.29 -12.89
C GLY A 230 20.27 -10.48 -11.55
N GLU A 231 21.43 -11.13 -11.55
CA GLU A 231 22.25 -11.32 -10.33
C GLU A 231 22.67 -9.98 -9.70
N LYS A 232 23.08 -9.00 -10.51
CA LYS A 232 23.40 -7.64 -10.02
C LYS A 232 22.19 -6.94 -9.42
N MET A 233 21.01 -7.06 -10.06
CA MET A 233 19.77 -6.47 -9.55
C MET A 233 19.33 -7.13 -8.24
N LYS A 234 19.49 -8.45 -8.11
CA LYS A 234 19.22 -9.20 -6.89
C LYS A 234 20.12 -8.75 -5.75
N GLN A 235 21.42 -8.67 -5.97
CA GLN A 235 22.38 -8.20 -4.97
C GLN A 235 22.08 -6.77 -4.51
N TRP A 236 21.71 -5.89 -5.45
CA TRP A 236 21.27 -4.55 -5.10
C TRP A 236 19.99 -4.57 -4.25
N ALA A 237 19.01 -5.41 -4.60
CA ALA A 237 17.76 -5.51 -3.84
C ALA A 237 18.01 -6.00 -2.40
N GLU A 238 18.88 -6.99 -2.22
CA GLU A 238 19.24 -7.54 -0.91
C GLU A 238 19.93 -6.48 -0.02
N THR A 239 20.83 -5.69 -0.59
CA THR A 239 21.50 -4.58 0.14
C THR A 239 20.58 -3.38 0.37
N ALA A 240 19.61 -3.16 -0.52
CA ALA A 240 18.62 -2.10 -0.38
C ALA A 240 17.50 -2.46 0.61
N TRP A 241 17.21 -3.73 0.85
CA TRP A 241 16.11 -4.14 1.72
C TRP A 241 16.35 -3.77 3.18
N THR A 242 15.43 -2.98 3.76
CA THR A 242 15.54 -2.53 5.16
C THR A 242 14.32 -2.89 6.00
N ASN A 243 13.39 -3.68 5.44
CA ASN A 243 12.17 -4.08 6.12
C ASN A 243 12.50 -4.98 7.32
N ARG A 244 11.97 -4.62 8.48
CA ARG A 244 12.20 -5.35 9.74
C ARG A 244 11.23 -6.50 9.96
N ARG A 245 10.10 -6.51 9.25
CA ARG A 245 9.02 -7.47 9.43
C ARG A 245 9.24 -8.77 8.68
N LEU A 246 9.83 -8.69 7.48
CA LEU A 246 10.08 -9.82 6.60
C LEU A 246 11.46 -9.67 5.98
N SER A 247 12.16 -10.77 5.80
CA SER A 247 13.31 -10.84 4.90
C SER A 247 12.86 -10.59 3.45
N LEU A 248 13.80 -10.17 2.59
CA LEU A 248 13.49 -10.01 1.17
C LEU A 248 13.02 -11.34 0.56
N ALA A 249 13.59 -12.46 0.97
CA ALA A 249 13.19 -13.78 0.49
C ALA A 249 11.71 -14.09 0.82
N GLU A 250 11.29 -13.86 2.07
CA GLU A 250 9.89 -14.05 2.48
C GLU A 250 8.95 -13.11 1.72
N ALA A 251 9.35 -11.85 1.51
CA ALA A 251 8.58 -10.90 0.69
C ALA A 251 8.53 -11.28 -0.79
N LEU A 252 9.52 -12.04 -1.27
CA LEU A 252 9.53 -12.65 -2.60
C LEU A 252 8.79 -14.01 -2.64
N GLU A 253 8.37 -14.56 -1.52
CA GLU A 253 7.58 -15.79 -1.50
C GLU A 253 6.09 -15.50 -1.31
N SER A 254 5.77 -14.42 -0.60
CA SER A 254 4.42 -13.87 -0.44
C SER A 254 3.77 -13.41 -1.74
#